data_AF-A0A4R6TZ28-F1
#
_entry.id   AF-A0A4R6TZ28-F1
#
_cell.length_a   1.000
_cell.length_b   1.000
_cell.length_c   1.000
_cell.angle_alpha   90.00
_cell.angle_beta   90.00
_cell.angle_gamma   90.00
#
_symmetry.space_group_name_H-M   'P 1'
#
loop_
_entity.id
_entity.type
_entity.pdbx_description
1 polymer ?
#
loop_
_entity_poly.entity_id
_entity_poly.type
_entity_poly.pdbx_seq_one_letter_code
_entity_poly.pdbx_strand_id
1 'polypeptide(L)'
;MTTKKQPFDFEQSLNTLQATVEQLESGDLGLDEALQAFEKGIGLTRDCQQALDNARQRITMLLEQNGELQEAPLQDDVSPSRTGSKSDDIPF
;
A
#
# COMPACT_ATOMS: atom_id res chain seq x y z
N MET A 1 35.66 -4.01 -4.71
CA MET A 1 34.47 -4.46 -5.46
C MET A 1 33.28 -3.69 -4.91
N THR A 2 32.77 -2.70 -5.65
CA THR A 2 31.65 -1.87 -5.19
C THR A 2 30.34 -2.60 -5.43
N THR A 3 29.75 -3.18 -4.38
CA THR A 3 28.42 -3.79 -4.44
C THR A 3 27.38 -2.68 -4.63
N LYS A 4 26.96 -2.44 -5.88
CA LYS A 4 25.75 -1.67 -6.16
C LYS A 4 24.58 -2.38 -5.49
N LYS A 5 24.01 -1.77 -4.46
CA LYS A 5 22.75 -2.21 -3.83
C LYS A 5 21.71 -2.34 -4.94
N GLN A 6 21.23 -3.56 -5.17
CA GLN A 6 20.20 -3.81 -6.18
C GLN A 6 18.97 -2.96 -5.85
N PRO A 7 18.37 -2.27 -6.83
CA PRO A 7 17.11 -1.58 -6.61
C PRO A 7 16.05 -2.60 -6.19
N PHE A 8 15.15 -2.18 -5.31
CA PHE A 8 13.98 -2.97 -4.95
C PHE A 8 13.19 -3.35 -6.20
N ASP A 9 12.85 -4.63 -6.36
CA ASP A 9 12.06 -5.12 -7.48
C ASP A 9 10.56 -5.01 -7.13
N PHE A 10 9.97 -3.92 -7.59
CA PHE A 10 8.58 -3.59 -7.32
C PHE A 10 7.61 -4.59 -7.96
N GLU A 11 7.83 -4.96 -9.23
CA GLU A 11 6.95 -5.86 -9.97
C GLU A 11 6.94 -7.26 -9.35
N GLN A 12 8.11 -7.76 -8.96
CA GLN A 12 8.21 -9.05 -8.28
C GLN A 12 7.53 -9.03 -6.91
N SER A 13 7.68 -7.95 -6.15
CA SER A 13 7.04 -7.81 -4.83
C SER A 13 5.52 -7.68 -4.95
N LEU A 14 5.03 -6.94 -5.95
CA LEU A 14 3.61 -6.78 -6.23
C LEU A 14 2.96 -8.10 -6.67
N ASN A 15 3.60 -8.86 -7.57
CA ASN A 15 3.12 -10.18 -7.97
C ASN A 15 3.08 -11.14 -6.76
N THR A 16 4.09 -11.07 -5.89
CA THR A 16 4.11 -11.90 -4.67
C THR A 16 2.98 -11.51 -3.72
N LEU A 17 2.66 -10.22 -3.61
CA LEU A 17 1.55 -9.73 -2.80
C LEU A 17 0.21 -10.23 -3.34
N GLN A 18 -0.02 -10.12 -4.64
CA GLN A 18 -1.24 -10.62 -5.29
C GLN A 18 -1.44 -12.12 -5.05
N ALA A 19 -0.41 -12.93 -5.29
CA ALA A 19 -0.47 -14.37 -5.01
C ALA A 19 -0.74 -14.68 -3.53
N THR A 20 -0.21 -13.87 -2.60
CA THR A 20 -0.45 -14.03 -1.16
C THR A 20 -1.90 -13.71 -0.81
N VAL A 21 -2.49 -12.67 -1.43
CA VAL A 21 -3.91 -12.31 -1.25
C VAL A 21 -4.80 -13.40 -1.82
N GLU A 22 -4.53 -13.90 -3.03
CA GLU A 22 -5.29 -15.00 -3.63
C GLU A 22 -5.31 -16.24 -2.74
N GLN A 23 -4.18 -16.57 -2.11
CA GLN A 23 -4.07 -17.70 -1.19
C GLN A 23 -4.87 -17.49 0.11
N LEU A 24 -4.92 -16.26 0.62
CA LEU A 24 -5.75 -15.91 1.78
C LEU A 24 -7.25 -15.94 1.44
N GLU A 25 -7.62 -15.51 0.23
CA GLU A 25 -9.01 -15.49 -0.25
C GLU A 25 -9.55 -16.88 -0.58
N SER A 26 -8.68 -17.84 -0.93
CA SER A 26 -9.10 -19.22 -1.21
C SER A 26 -9.69 -19.92 0.03
N GLY A 27 -9.23 -19.53 1.23
CA GLY A 27 -9.69 -20.10 2.50
C GLY A 27 -9.18 -21.51 2.79
N ASP A 28 -8.26 -22.04 1.98
CA ASP A 28 -7.72 -23.41 2.14
C ASP A 28 -6.56 -23.48 3.15
N LEU A 29 -6.11 -22.34 3.66
CA LEU A 29 -4.99 -22.23 4.59
C LEU A 29 -5.36 -22.65 6.01
N GLY A 30 -4.45 -23.38 6.68
CA GLY A 30 -4.51 -23.53 8.14
C GLY A 30 -4.28 -22.20 8.85
N LEU A 31 -4.68 -22.10 10.13
CA LEU A 31 -4.58 -20.86 10.91
C LEU A 31 -3.16 -20.27 10.93
N ASP A 32 -2.15 -21.10 11.20
CA ASP A 32 -0.75 -20.65 11.26
C ASP A 32 -0.23 -20.19 9.89
N GLU A 33 -0.64 -20.86 8.82
CA GLU A 33 -0.27 -20.50 7.45
C GLU A 33 -0.94 -19.19 7.02
N ALA A 34 -2.21 -18.99 7.38
CA ALA A 34 -2.94 -17.75 7.16
C ALA A 34 -2.29 -16.58 7.89
N LEU A 35 -1.84 -16.77 9.14
CA LEU A 35 -1.11 -15.74 9.88
C LEU A 35 0.22 -15.38 9.22
N GLN A 36 1.00 -16.38 8.77
CA GLN A 36 2.26 -16.14 8.06
C GLN A 36 2.05 -15.43 6.72
N ALA A 37 1.04 -15.84 5.95
CA ALA A 37 0.67 -15.20 4.69
C ALA A 37 0.24 -13.75 4.92
N PHE A 38 -0.53 -13.48 5.98
CA PHE A 38 -0.93 -12.13 6.35
C PHE A 38 0.27 -11.25 6.72
N GLU A 39 1.16 -11.71 7.60
CA GLU A 39 2.38 -10.98 7.97
C GLU A 39 3.26 -10.66 6.75
N LYS A 40 3.42 -11.64 5.84
CA LYS A 40 4.13 -11.46 4.58
C LYS A 40 3.45 -10.39 3.71
N GLY A 41 2.13 -10.43 3.58
CA GLY A 41 1.35 -9.46 2.82
C GLY A 41 1.52 -8.03 3.33
N ILE A 42 1.53 -7.84 4.66
CA ILE A 42 1.80 -6.54 5.30
C ILE A 42 3.22 -6.05 4.96
N GLY A 43 4.22 -6.93 5.04
CA GLY A 43 5.61 -6.59 4.69
C GLY A 43 5.72 -6.12 3.23
N LEU A 44 5.19 -6.90 2.29
CA LEU A 44 5.22 -6.58 0.86
C LEU A 44 4.50 -5.26 0.55
N THR A 45 3.35 -5.02 1.20
CA THR A 45 2.59 -3.77 1.03
C THR A 45 3.41 -2.55 1.46
N ARG A 46 4.09 -2.64 2.61
CA ARG A 46 4.94 -1.55 3.11
C ARG A 46 6.11 -1.29 2.18
N ASP A 47 6.75 -2.34 1.67
CA ASP A 47 7.90 -2.22 0.78
C ASP A 47 7.48 -1.59 -0.57
N CYS A 48 6.34 -1.98 -1.12
CA CYS A 48 5.76 -1.36 -2.32
C CYS A 48 5.45 0.12 -2.11
N GLN A 49 4.82 0.49 -0.98
CA GLN A 49 4.54 1.90 -0.65
C GLN A 49 5.83 2.72 -0.55
N GLN A 50 6.84 2.19 0.14
CA GLN A 50 8.14 2.86 0.27
C GLN A 50 8.82 3.06 -1.09
N ALA A 51 8.71 2.09 -2.00
CA ALA A 51 9.24 2.22 -3.36
C ALA A 51 8.53 3.33 -4.15
N LEU A 52 7.20 3.41 -4.05
CA LEU A 52 6.41 4.46 -4.68
C LEU A 52 6.74 5.84 -4.08
N ASP A 53 6.91 5.95 -2.77
CA ASP A 53 7.33 7.20 -2.11
C ASP A 53 8.68 7.70 -2.61
N ASN A 54 9.65 6.80 -2.73
CA ASN A 54 10.97 7.13 -3.26
C ASN A 54 10.89 7.58 -4.72
N ALA A 55 10.04 6.94 -5.53
CA ALA A 55 9.80 7.34 -6.92
C ALA A 55 9.14 8.72 -7.01
N ARG A 56 8.13 8.98 -6.19
CA ARG A 56 7.45 10.29 -6.07
C ARG A 56 8.43 11.38 -5.70
N GLN A 57 9.22 11.18 -4.64
CA GLN A 57 10.22 12.16 -4.22
C GLN A 57 11.23 12.47 -5.32
N ARG A 58 11.67 11.45 -6.07
CA ARG A 58 12.59 11.63 -7.19
C ARG A 58 11.96 12.44 -8.32
N ILE A 59 10.67 12.23 -8.62
CA ILE A 59 9.93 13.03 -9.60
C ILE A 59 9.84 14.49 -9.13
N THR A 60 9.44 14.73 -7.88
CA THR A 60 9.37 16.10 -7.31
C THR A 60 10.72 16.82 -7.45
N MET A 61 11.83 16.18 -7.07
CA MET A 61 13.17 16.77 -7.20
C MET A 61 13.55 17.13 -8.66
N LEU A 62 13.12 16.32 -9.64
CA LEU A 62 13.38 16.58 -11.06
C LEU A 62 12.53 17.74 -11.59
N LEU A 63 11.29 17.87 -11.10
CA LEU A 63 10.40 18.98 -11.44
C LEU A 63 10.88 20.31 -10.82
N GLU A 64 11.32 20.29 -9.57
CA GLU A 64 11.94 21.44 -8.88
C GLU A 64 13.16 21.97 -9.62
N GLN A 65 14.03 21.07 -10.11
CA GLN A 65 15.21 21.44 -10.87
C GLN A 65 14.88 22.10 -12.22
N ASN A 66 13.71 21.77 -12.78
CA ASN A 66 13.25 22.32 -14.06
C ASN A 66 12.34 23.56 -13.89
N GLY A 67 12.09 24.02 -12.66
CA GLY A 67 11.38 25.27 -12.38
C GLY A 67 9.85 25.21 -12.52
N GLU A 68 9.25 24.02 -12.69
CA GLU A 68 7.80 23.85 -12.74
C GLU A 68 7.34 22.96 -11.58
N LEU A 69 6.69 23.55 -10.57
CA LEU A 69 5.87 22.79 -9.61
C LEU A 69 4.51 23.46 -9.44
N GLN A 70 3.46 22.69 -9.69
CA GLN A 70 2.17 22.90 -9.06
C GLN A 70 1.68 21.53 -8.57
N GLU A 71 2.09 21.17 -7.35
CA GLU A 71 1.57 19.99 -6.65
C GLU A 71 0.15 20.29 -6.20
N ALA A 72 -0.84 19.67 -6.86
CA ALA A 72 -2.17 19.56 -6.28
C ALA A 72 -2.13 18.48 -5.18
N PRO A 73 -2.71 18.73 -3.99
CA PRO A 73 -2.77 17.72 -2.95
C PRO A 73 -3.59 16.54 -3.44
N LEU A 74 -2.99 15.34 -3.43
CA LEU A 74 -3.72 14.09 -3.60
C LEU A 74 -4.55 13.90 -2.35
N GLN A 75 -5.86 14.13 -2.46
CA GLN A 75 -6.81 13.78 -1.42
C GLN A 75 -6.89 12.25 -1.39
N ASP A 76 -6.22 11.63 -0.42
CA ASP A 76 -6.54 10.27 -0.02
C ASP A 76 -7.92 10.29 0.68
N ASP A 77 -8.99 10.43 -0.12
CA ASP A 77 -10.38 10.28 0.33
C ASP A 77 -10.68 8.80 0.61
N VAL A 78 -9.98 8.20 1.58
CA VAL A 78 -10.51 7.05 2.31
C VAL A 78 -11.10 7.59 3.62
N SER A 79 -12.20 8.33 3.49
CA SER A 79 -13.16 8.42 4.57
C SER A 79 -13.96 7.12 4.58
N PRO A 80 -13.89 6.27 5.62
CA PRO A 80 -14.92 5.28 5.83
C PRO A 80 -16.17 6.05 6.24
N SER A 81 -16.99 6.42 5.26
CA SER A 81 -18.35 6.89 5.45
C SER A 81 -19.20 5.77 6.03
N ARG A 82 -18.95 5.38 7.30
CA ARG A 82 -20.00 4.82 8.14
C ARG A 82 -20.89 5.98 8.53
N THR A 83 -21.78 6.35 7.61
CA THR A 83 -23.02 7.01 7.99
C THR A 83 -23.74 6.02 8.89
N GLY A 84 -23.59 6.21 10.21
CA GLY A 84 -24.39 5.50 11.19
C GLY A 84 -25.86 5.75 10.83
N SER A 85 -26.57 4.67 10.51
CA SER A 85 -28.02 4.67 10.42
C SER A 85 -28.56 5.40 11.65
N LYS A 86 -29.33 6.44 11.40
CA LYS A 86 -30.21 7.05 12.40
C LYS A 86 -31.33 6.05 12.65
N SER A 87 -31.05 5.02 13.44
CA SER A 87 -32.05 4.13 14.01
C SER A 87 -32.31 4.59 15.45
N ASP A 88 -33.46 5.23 15.61
CA ASP A 88 -34.36 5.05 16.75
C ASP A 88 -33.80 5.22 18.15
N ASP A 89 -33.73 6.47 18.63
CA ASP A 89 -33.89 6.77 20.05
C ASP A 89 -34.76 8.02 20.18
N ILE A 90 -36.07 7.79 20.33
CA ILE A 90 -37.03 8.74 20.91
C ILE A 90 -37.05 8.45 22.41
N PRO A 91 -36.53 9.33 23.28
CA PRO A 91 -36.90 9.34 24.68
C PRO A 91 -37.96 10.43 24.91
N PHE A 92 -39.16 9.97 25.32
CA PHE A 92 -40.29 10.69 25.95
C PHE A 92 -40.50 12.18 25.64
#